data_AF-A0A962Q821-F1
#
_entry.id   AF-A0A962Q821-F1
#
_cell.length_a   1.000
_cell.length_b   1.000
_cell.length_c   1.000
_cell.angle_alpha   90.00
_cell.angle_beta   90.00
_cell.angle_gamma   90.00
#
_symmetry.space_group_name_H-M   'P 1'
#
loop_
_entity.id
_entity.type
_entity.pdbx_description
1 polymer ?
#
loop_
_entity_poly.entity_id
_entity_poly.type
_entity_poly.pdbx_seq_one_letter_code
_entity_poly.pdbx_strand_id
1 'polypeptide(L)'
;NTLFSEDLARPRQLAGFTTGLEDVARDISQFTPEFAAGHTGISAGEIRRIARELARAEAAICYGRMGVSTQAYGALNQWLIQLINIATGNLDRPGGSLFTLPAVDQVSNISPGGFGRHRSRVRGLPEFDRELPAAAMAEEITTPGEGQIRALFTGAGNPVLSTPNGRQLDEALAQLEFMVSLDPYLNETTRHADIILPPTSPLEHDHYDLGFHTNAIRNTARYNEPVFTPPAGSLHDWEIFGELGNRVALLLGLESQPVQPPWQIIDAGLQMGPYREQGLSLATLRENPSGVDLGPLQPQLPARLRTRDKLIRCNTPEPLADLQRLHHEFSQPRHGLLKLIGRRHVRSNNSWMHNYHRLVKGRDRCSLLMHPDDMRHRD
;
A
#
# COMPACT_ATOMS: atom_id res chain seq x y z
N ASN A 1 6.05 21.56 13.13
CA ASN A 1 6.29 22.55 14.19
C ASN A 1 7.40 23.53 13.77
N THR A 2 8.68 23.14 13.81
CA THR A 2 9.83 24.01 13.48
C THR A 2 9.69 24.78 12.15
N LEU A 3 9.24 24.10 11.09
CA LEU A 3 9.04 24.73 9.78
C LEU A 3 8.10 25.94 9.82
N PHE A 4 7.10 25.92 10.69
CA PHE A 4 6.13 27.01 10.84
C PHE A 4 6.58 28.04 11.87
N SER A 5 7.08 27.59 13.03
CA SER A 5 7.50 28.50 14.11
C SER A 5 8.69 29.39 13.74
N GLU A 6 9.51 28.93 12.78
CA GLU A 6 10.67 29.68 12.28
C GLU A 6 10.41 30.32 10.90
N ASP A 7 9.15 30.35 10.44
CA ASP A 7 8.76 30.87 9.12
C ASP A 7 9.60 30.29 7.95
N LEU A 8 9.75 28.97 7.93
CA LEU A 8 10.48 28.25 6.88
C LEU A 8 9.56 27.57 5.87
N ALA A 9 8.24 27.61 6.08
CA ALA A 9 7.27 27.03 5.17
C ALA A 9 7.20 27.85 3.87
N ARG A 10 7.52 27.22 2.74
CA ARG A 10 7.52 27.78 1.40
C ARG A 10 6.92 26.77 0.41
N PRO A 11 5.58 26.71 0.22
CA PRO A 11 4.92 25.81 -0.73
C PRO A 11 5.21 26.07 -2.23
N ARG A 12 5.91 27.18 -2.54
CA ARG A 12 6.36 27.56 -3.89
C ARG A 12 5.22 27.54 -4.91
N GLN A 13 5.37 26.84 -6.04
CA GLN A 13 4.39 26.81 -7.12
C GLN A 13 3.01 26.26 -6.69
N LEU A 14 2.94 25.54 -5.57
CA LEU A 14 1.68 25.01 -5.02
C LEU A 14 1.02 25.94 -4.00
N ALA A 15 1.58 27.12 -3.70
CA ALA A 15 1.01 28.05 -2.73
C ALA A 15 -0.44 28.44 -3.07
N GLY A 16 -0.72 28.76 -4.34
CA GLY A 16 -2.08 29.08 -4.81
C GLY A 16 -3.03 27.88 -4.90
N PHE A 17 -2.52 26.66 -4.70
CA PHE A 17 -3.28 25.41 -4.77
C PHE A 17 -3.33 24.69 -3.42
N THR A 18 -2.88 25.32 -2.33
CA THR A 18 -2.80 24.72 -1.00
C THR A 18 -3.64 25.51 -0.01
N THR A 19 -4.45 24.84 0.80
CA THR A 19 -5.27 25.47 1.84
C THR A 19 -5.15 24.74 3.18
N GLY A 20 -5.42 25.44 4.28
CA GLY A 20 -5.47 24.86 5.63
C GLY A 20 -4.10 24.58 6.26
N LEU A 21 -3.01 25.11 5.69
CA LEU A 21 -1.66 24.89 6.22
C LEU A 21 -1.45 25.66 7.55
N GLU A 22 -2.07 26.83 7.68
CA GLU A 22 -2.07 27.64 8.90
C GLU A 22 -2.84 26.97 10.04
N ASP A 23 -3.96 26.30 9.72
CA ASP A 23 -4.73 25.52 10.71
C ASP A 23 -3.88 24.36 11.23
N VAL A 24 -3.24 23.62 10.32
CA VAL A 24 -2.29 22.55 10.67
C VAL A 24 -1.16 23.08 11.57
N ALA A 25 -0.58 24.24 11.24
CA ALA A 25 0.48 24.85 12.04
C ALA A 25 0.03 25.12 13.49
N ARG A 26 -1.22 25.56 13.68
CA ARG A 26 -1.84 25.77 14.99
C ARG A 26 -2.05 24.46 15.73
N ASP A 27 -2.61 23.45 15.07
CA ASP A 27 -2.96 22.17 15.68
C ASP A 27 -1.73 21.36 16.11
N ILE A 28 -0.61 21.51 15.40
CA ILE A 28 0.65 20.84 15.75
C ILE A 28 1.57 21.68 16.66
N SER A 29 1.11 22.85 17.15
CA SER A 29 1.94 23.79 17.92
C SER A 29 2.50 23.19 19.22
N GLN A 30 1.74 22.29 19.86
CA GLN A 30 2.15 21.56 21.08
C GLN A 30 3.21 20.49 20.84
N PHE A 31 3.40 20.03 19.60
CA PHE A 31 4.41 19.02 19.25
C PHE A 31 5.76 19.70 19.00
N THR A 32 6.31 20.31 20.06
CA THR A 32 7.60 21.00 20.01
C THR A 32 8.75 20.00 19.82
N PRO A 33 9.93 20.45 19.35
CA PRO A 33 11.13 19.62 19.33
C PRO A 33 11.49 19.04 20.71
N GLU A 34 11.23 19.76 21.79
CA GLU A 34 11.41 19.27 23.18
C GLU A 34 10.47 18.12 23.50
N PHE A 35 9.18 18.26 23.16
CA PHE A 35 8.20 17.21 23.32
C PHE A 35 8.60 15.97 22.51
N ALA A 36 8.97 16.14 21.24
CA ALA A 36 9.38 15.04 20.38
C ALA A 36 10.69 14.37 20.86
N ALA A 37 11.63 15.12 21.44
CA ALA A 37 12.89 14.58 21.94
C ALA A 37 12.68 13.54 23.04
N GLY A 38 11.69 13.76 23.92
CA GLY A 38 11.33 12.81 24.97
C GLY A 38 10.83 11.45 24.47
N HIS A 39 10.40 11.35 23.21
CA HIS A 39 9.77 10.15 22.66
C HIS A 39 10.58 9.47 21.54
N THR A 40 11.47 10.22 20.89
CA THR A 40 12.19 9.75 19.70
C THR A 40 13.63 9.33 19.99
N GLY A 41 14.20 9.79 21.12
CA GLY A 41 15.63 9.65 21.40
C GLY A 41 16.51 10.58 20.55
N ILE A 42 15.92 11.51 19.78
CA ILE A 42 16.63 12.52 18.99
C ILE A 42 16.54 13.85 19.72
N SER A 43 17.65 14.54 19.96
CA SER A 43 17.62 15.80 20.70
C SER A 43 16.80 16.88 20.00
N ALA A 44 16.22 17.80 20.76
CA ALA A 44 15.46 18.92 20.22
C ALA A 44 16.29 19.80 19.28
N GLY A 45 17.60 19.93 19.53
CA GLY A 45 18.54 20.61 18.65
C GLY A 45 18.69 19.91 17.30
N GLU A 46 18.84 18.59 17.30
CA GLU A 46 18.95 17.77 16.09
C GLU A 46 17.66 17.79 15.27
N ILE A 47 16.49 17.72 15.92
CA ILE A 47 15.18 17.83 15.24
C ILE A 47 15.06 19.18 14.51
N ARG A 48 15.43 20.29 15.17
CA ARG A 48 15.43 21.62 14.54
C ARG A 48 16.44 21.71 13.41
N ARG A 49 17.65 21.18 13.61
CA ARG A 49 18.71 21.14 12.59
C ARG A 49 18.23 20.44 11.32
N ILE A 50 17.67 19.23 11.45
CA ILE A 50 17.12 18.45 10.33
C ILE A 50 16.02 19.24 9.62
N ALA A 51 15.08 19.85 10.35
CA ALA A 51 14.01 20.64 9.75
C ALA A 51 14.53 21.86 8.96
N ARG A 52 15.53 22.58 9.50
CA ARG A 52 16.16 23.73 8.84
C ARG A 52 16.94 23.32 7.60
N GLU A 53 17.70 22.24 7.68
CA GLU A 53 18.46 21.69 6.54
C GLU A 53 17.52 21.24 5.43
N LEU A 54 16.45 20.52 5.76
CA LEU A 54 15.43 20.10 4.79
C LEU A 54 14.76 21.30 4.09
N ALA A 55 14.44 22.36 4.84
CA ALA A 55 13.81 23.56 4.28
C ALA A 55 14.75 24.38 3.38
N ARG A 56 16.06 24.38 3.66
CA ARG A 56 17.09 25.13 2.91
C ARG A 56 17.65 24.36 1.71
N ALA A 57 17.51 23.04 1.69
CA ALA A 57 18.05 22.21 0.64
C ALA A 57 17.44 22.56 -0.73
N GLU A 58 18.29 22.60 -1.76
CA GLU A 58 17.87 22.82 -3.15
C GLU A 58 17.02 21.65 -3.68
N ALA A 59 17.28 20.43 -3.19
CA ALA A 59 16.54 19.22 -3.50
C ALA A 59 16.44 18.36 -2.22
N ALA A 60 15.22 18.02 -1.82
CA ALA A 60 14.95 17.23 -0.62
C ALA A 60 13.59 16.54 -0.72
N ILE A 61 13.47 15.39 -0.06
CA ILE A 61 12.20 14.67 0.05
C ILE A 61 12.08 14.07 1.45
N CYS A 62 10.91 14.22 2.07
CA CYS A 62 10.49 13.39 3.18
C CYS A 62 9.74 12.18 2.61
N TYR A 63 10.19 10.97 2.91
CA TYR A 63 9.63 9.75 2.34
C TYR A 63 9.47 8.65 3.39
N GLY A 64 8.33 7.96 3.37
CA GLY A 64 8.03 6.85 4.26
C GLY A 64 7.08 5.84 3.62
N ARG A 65 7.27 4.54 3.95
CA ARG A 65 6.47 3.42 3.42
C ARG A 65 5.98 2.52 4.55
N MET A 66 6.13 1.20 4.41
CA MET A 66 5.58 0.19 5.31
C MET A 66 5.87 0.46 6.79
N GLY A 67 7.09 0.91 7.11
CA GLY A 67 7.49 1.21 8.49
C GLY A 67 6.70 2.32 9.17
N VAL A 68 6.08 3.23 8.41
CA VAL A 68 5.24 4.31 8.96
C VAL A 68 3.76 4.11 8.66
N SER A 69 3.36 3.27 7.71
CA SER A 69 1.96 3.01 7.37
C SER A 69 1.32 1.86 8.16
N THR A 70 2.08 0.83 8.54
CA THR A 70 1.55 -0.37 9.22
C THR A 70 1.62 -0.24 10.75
N GLN A 71 1.07 0.84 11.29
CA GLN A 71 1.07 1.14 12.72
C GLN A 71 -0.17 1.97 13.11
N ALA A 72 -0.43 2.12 14.42
CA ALA A 72 -1.66 2.71 14.97
C ALA A 72 -2.01 4.14 14.48
N TYR A 73 -1.03 4.91 14.04
CA TYR A 73 -1.08 6.28 13.53
C TYR A 73 -0.59 6.36 12.07
N GLY A 74 -0.77 5.28 11.30
CA GLY A 74 -0.24 5.17 9.94
C GLY A 74 -0.72 6.27 8.99
N ALA A 75 -2.02 6.59 9.05
CA ALA A 75 -2.61 7.68 8.27
C ALA A 75 -2.03 9.05 8.67
N LEU A 76 -1.92 9.32 9.97
CA LEU A 76 -1.30 10.54 10.51
C LEU A 76 0.14 10.71 10.02
N ASN A 77 0.97 9.66 10.07
CA ASN A 77 2.35 9.74 9.57
C ASN A 77 2.43 10.04 8.08
N GLN A 78 1.65 9.34 7.26
CA GLN A 78 1.67 9.53 5.82
C GLN A 78 1.18 10.94 5.45
N TRP A 79 0.13 11.43 6.13
CA TRP A 79 -0.33 12.80 5.99
C TRP A 79 0.74 13.82 6.40
N LEU A 80 1.42 13.63 7.55
CA LEU A 80 2.52 14.51 7.99
C LEU A 80 3.70 14.52 7.00
N ILE A 81 4.05 13.38 6.40
CA ILE A 81 5.09 13.31 5.36
C ILE A 81 4.69 14.19 4.16
N GLN A 82 3.44 14.10 3.70
CA GLN A 82 2.95 14.94 2.62
C GLN A 82 2.96 16.42 3.01
N LEU A 83 2.54 16.76 4.23
CA LEU A 83 2.60 18.14 4.74
C LEU A 83 4.01 18.70 4.80
N ILE A 84 5.01 17.90 5.20
CA ILE A 84 6.41 18.33 5.19
C ILE A 84 6.83 18.66 3.75
N ASN A 85 6.56 17.77 2.78
CA ASN A 85 6.90 18.01 1.38
C ASN A 85 6.17 19.24 0.80
N ILE A 86 4.90 19.45 1.16
CA ILE A 86 4.13 20.64 0.77
C ILE A 86 4.74 21.89 1.40
N ALA A 87 4.94 21.88 2.72
CA ALA A 87 5.45 23.01 3.47
C ALA A 87 6.85 23.42 3.02
N THR A 88 7.72 22.50 2.58
CA THR A 88 9.05 22.85 2.06
C THR A 88 9.06 23.14 0.55
N GLY A 89 7.92 23.05 -0.14
CA GLY A 89 7.82 23.27 -1.60
C GLY A 89 8.53 22.17 -2.41
N ASN A 90 8.61 20.96 -1.85
CA ASN A 90 9.21 19.79 -2.47
C ASN A 90 8.16 18.83 -3.05
N LEU A 91 6.86 19.07 -2.86
CA LEU A 91 5.82 18.33 -3.57
C LEU A 91 5.75 18.78 -5.04
N ASP A 92 5.70 17.81 -5.95
CA ASP A 92 5.56 17.97 -7.40
C ASP A 92 6.65 18.84 -8.03
N ARG A 93 7.92 18.53 -7.71
CA ARG A 93 9.10 19.25 -8.21
C ARG A 93 10.28 18.30 -8.47
N PRO A 94 11.07 18.50 -9.53
CA PRO A 94 12.37 17.82 -9.67
C PRO A 94 13.27 18.03 -8.45
N GLY A 95 13.86 16.94 -7.95
CA GLY A 95 14.61 16.94 -6.69
C GLY A 95 13.75 16.83 -5.43
N GLY A 96 12.42 16.76 -5.57
CA GLY A 96 11.46 16.50 -4.51
C GLY A 96 10.61 15.26 -4.77
N SER A 97 9.38 15.25 -4.26
CA SER A 97 8.39 14.18 -4.46
C SER A 97 7.65 14.40 -5.78
N LEU A 98 7.93 13.60 -6.79
CA LEU A 98 7.20 13.59 -8.08
C LEU A 98 6.30 12.37 -8.20
N PHE A 99 5.29 12.50 -9.06
CA PHE A 99 4.37 11.41 -9.41
C PHE A 99 4.74 10.84 -10.78
N THR A 100 4.55 9.53 -10.97
CA THR A 100 4.69 8.90 -12.28
C THR A 100 3.53 9.27 -13.18
N LEU A 101 3.77 9.25 -14.49
CA LEU A 101 2.75 9.24 -15.53
C LEU A 101 2.94 7.89 -16.26
N PRO A 102 2.29 6.81 -15.80
CA PRO A 102 2.47 5.49 -16.40
C PRO A 102 1.78 5.43 -17.78
N ALA A 103 2.27 4.56 -18.66
CA ALA A 103 1.75 4.45 -20.03
C ALA A 103 0.31 3.92 -20.06
N VAL A 104 -0.02 2.98 -19.18
CA VAL A 104 -1.40 2.63 -18.85
C VAL A 104 -1.79 3.41 -17.59
N ASP A 105 -2.52 4.52 -17.76
CA ASP A 105 -2.81 5.44 -16.66
C ASP A 105 -4.00 4.99 -15.79
N GLN A 106 -3.69 4.20 -14.76
CA GLN A 106 -4.68 3.77 -13.77
C GLN A 106 -5.24 4.94 -12.96
N VAL A 107 -4.45 6.01 -12.73
CA VAL A 107 -4.86 7.11 -11.85
C VAL A 107 -6.00 7.94 -12.46
N SER A 108 -6.00 8.08 -13.79
CA SER A 108 -7.06 8.82 -14.49
C SER A 108 -8.43 8.14 -14.38
N ASN A 109 -8.45 6.82 -14.22
CA ASN A 109 -9.65 5.99 -14.25
C ASN A 109 -10.16 5.55 -12.87
N ILE A 110 -9.45 5.87 -11.78
CA ILE A 110 -9.90 5.57 -10.42
C ILE A 110 -10.79 6.68 -9.83
N SER A 111 -11.70 6.24 -8.97
CA SER A 111 -12.49 7.11 -8.11
C SER A 111 -11.59 7.82 -7.09
N PRO A 112 -11.99 8.97 -6.51
CA PRO A 112 -11.33 9.54 -5.32
C PRO A 112 -11.29 8.61 -4.09
N GLY A 113 -11.93 7.44 -4.18
CA GLY A 113 -12.05 6.46 -3.11
C GLY A 113 -13.25 6.74 -2.21
N GLY A 114 -13.25 6.11 -1.05
CA GLY A 114 -14.19 6.45 0.02
C GLY A 114 -13.67 6.01 1.37
N PHE A 115 -14.25 6.58 2.42
CA PHE A 115 -13.90 6.28 3.80
C PHE A 115 -15.15 6.23 4.65
N GLY A 116 -15.28 5.18 5.46
CA GLY A 116 -16.34 5.03 6.45
C GLY A 116 -17.77 5.03 5.89
N ARG A 117 -17.98 4.66 4.61
CA ARG A 117 -19.34 4.57 4.01
C ARG A 117 -20.15 3.44 4.64
N HIS A 118 -19.44 2.39 5.04
CA HIS A 118 -19.91 1.34 5.91
C HIS A 118 -18.79 0.98 6.90
N ARG A 119 -19.09 0.08 7.84
CA ARG A 119 -18.18 -0.29 8.92
C ARG A 119 -18.19 -1.81 9.12
N SER A 120 -17.11 -2.34 9.70
CA SER A 120 -17.09 -3.73 10.16
C SER A 120 -18.17 -3.93 11.22
N ARG A 121 -18.83 -5.08 11.22
CA ARG A 121 -19.99 -5.36 12.06
C ARG A 121 -19.64 -5.41 13.55
N VAL A 122 -18.48 -5.96 13.90
CA VAL A 122 -18.12 -6.24 15.29
C VAL A 122 -17.48 -5.03 15.97
N ARG A 123 -16.34 -4.56 15.47
CA ARG A 123 -15.65 -3.39 16.05
C ARG A 123 -16.04 -2.03 15.47
N GLY A 124 -16.87 -1.99 14.43
CA GLY A 124 -17.25 -0.71 13.81
C GLY A 124 -16.09 -0.02 13.09
N LEU A 125 -15.09 -0.75 12.59
CA LEU A 125 -13.95 -0.16 11.90
C LEU A 125 -14.39 0.43 10.55
N PRO A 126 -13.90 1.63 10.16
CA PRO A 126 -14.31 2.26 8.91
C PRO A 126 -13.75 1.48 7.71
N GLU A 127 -14.59 1.35 6.68
CA GLU A 127 -14.13 0.96 5.35
C GLU A 127 -13.17 2.01 4.76
N PHE A 128 -12.21 1.55 3.96
CA PHE A 128 -11.40 2.38 3.08
C PHE A 128 -11.42 1.79 1.66
N ASP A 129 -11.79 2.60 0.68
CA ASP A 129 -11.91 2.25 -0.74
C ASP A 129 -12.58 0.89 -1.08
N ARG A 130 -13.70 0.65 -0.41
CA ARG A 130 -14.61 -0.51 -0.47
C ARG A 130 -14.06 -1.75 0.25
N GLU A 131 -12.98 -1.60 0.99
CA GLU A 131 -12.34 -2.67 1.74
C GLU A 131 -12.46 -2.43 3.25
N LEU A 132 -12.73 -3.50 4.00
CA LEU A 132 -12.66 -3.48 5.46
C LEU A 132 -11.27 -3.88 5.95
N PRO A 133 -10.81 -3.36 7.09
CA PRO A 133 -9.50 -3.74 7.64
C PRO A 133 -9.41 -5.25 7.90
N ALA A 134 -8.41 -5.92 7.30
CA ALA A 134 -8.20 -7.35 7.46
C ALA A 134 -8.03 -7.79 8.92
N ALA A 135 -7.63 -6.88 9.82
CA ALA A 135 -7.56 -7.14 11.25
C ALA A 135 -8.93 -7.45 11.90
N ALA A 136 -10.06 -7.17 11.23
CA ALA A 136 -11.39 -7.54 11.68
C ALA A 136 -11.88 -8.89 11.11
N MET A 137 -11.13 -9.51 10.20
CA MET A 137 -11.61 -10.71 9.49
C MET A 137 -12.03 -11.84 10.44
N ALA A 138 -11.22 -12.13 11.46
CA ALA A 138 -11.50 -13.23 12.39
C ALA A 138 -12.79 -13.02 13.21
N GLU A 139 -13.04 -11.80 13.69
CA GLU A 139 -14.25 -11.48 14.46
C GLU A 139 -15.50 -11.42 13.56
N GLU A 140 -15.36 -10.97 12.32
CA GLU A 140 -16.45 -10.94 11.34
C GLU A 140 -16.91 -12.35 10.94
N ILE A 141 -16.00 -13.33 10.98
CA ILE A 141 -16.30 -14.76 10.79
C ILE A 141 -16.93 -15.37 12.05
N THR A 142 -16.33 -15.16 13.22
CA THR A 142 -16.69 -15.91 14.43
C THR A 142 -17.89 -15.37 15.20
N THR A 143 -18.26 -14.10 15.01
CA THR A 143 -19.38 -13.49 15.75
C THR A 143 -20.71 -13.79 15.07
N PRO A 144 -21.68 -14.47 15.71
CA PRO A 144 -22.98 -14.73 15.10
C PRO A 144 -23.77 -13.44 14.81
N GLY A 145 -24.65 -13.47 13.82
CA GLY A 145 -25.59 -12.39 13.51
C GLY A 145 -25.76 -12.12 12.02
N GLU A 146 -26.66 -11.19 11.70
CA GLU A 146 -26.85 -10.74 10.32
C GLU A 146 -25.53 -10.21 9.75
N GLY A 147 -25.15 -10.66 8.54
CA GLY A 147 -23.90 -10.27 7.89
C GLY A 147 -22.65 -11.01 8.37
N GLN A 148 -22.76 -12.07 9.19
CA GLN A 148 -21.64 -12.93 9.53
C GLN A 148 -20.98 -13.53 8.27
N ILE A 149 -19.66 -13.50 8.20
CA ILE A 149 -18.92 -14.12 7.10
C ILE A 149 -18.95 -15.64 7.29
N ARG A 150 -19.68 -16.33 6.40
CA ARG A 150 -19.78 -17.80 6.37
C ARG A 150 -19.01 -18.42 5.21
N ALA A 151 -18.66 -17.63 4.20
CA ALA A 151 -17.86 -18.07 3.08
C ALA A 151 -16.74 -17.07 2.77
N LEU A 152 -15.59 -17.57 2.33
CA LEU A 152 -14.43 -16.76 1.98
C LEU A 152 -13.82 -17.21 0.65
N PHE A 153 -13.52 -16.25 -0.21
CA PHE A 153 -12.65 -16.47 -1.37
C PHE A 153 -11.32 -15.77 -1.12
N THR A 154 -10.21 -16.50 -1.22
CA THR A 154 -8.85 -15.93 -1.13
C THR A 154 -8.12 -16.10 -2.46
N GLY A 155 -7.57 -15.02 -3.03
CA GLY A 155 -6.71 -15.07 -4.21
C GLY A 155 -5.26 -14.70 -3.86
N ALA A 156 -4.30 -15.55 -4.23
CA ALA A 156 -2.86 -15.36 -4.07
C ALA A 156 -2.45 -14.82 -2.69
N GLY A 157 -3.05 -15.37 -1.63
CA GLY A 157 -3.03 -14.79 -0.29
C GLY A 157 -2.86 -15.83 0.82
N ASN A 158 -2.08 -15.46 1.84
CA ASN A 158 -1.93 -16.23 3.08
C ASN A 158 -2.20 -15.34 4.31
N PRO A 159 -3.46 -14.89 4.51
CA PRO A 159 -3.85 -14.01 5.61
C PRO A 159 -3.53 -14.56 7.01
N VAL A 160 -3.48 -15.88 7.21
CA VAL A 160 -3.01 -16.45 8.49
C VAL A 160 -1.61 -15.95 8.86
N LEU A 161 -0.72 -15.71 7.89
CA LEU A 161 0.62 -15.17 8.13
C LEU A 161 0.77 -13.68 7.81
N SER A 162 -0.10 -13.10 6.99
CA SER A 162 0.01 -11.70 6.54
C SER A 162 -0.88 -10.70 7.28
N THR A 163 -1.78 -11.17 8.15
CA THR A 163 -2.65 -10.32 8.98
C THR A 163 -2.29 -10.41 10.47
N PRO A 164 -2.69 -9.42 11.29
CA PRO A 164 -2.49 -9.49 12.74
C PRO A 164 -3.24 -10.68 13.37
N ASN A 165 -2.64 -11.24 14.42
CA ASN A 165 -3.22 -12.37 15.18
C ASN A 165 -3.58 -13.59 14.32
N GLY A 166 -2.61 -14.06 13.53
CA GLY A 166 -2.77 -15.22 12.65
C GLY A 166 -3.36 -16.47 13.28
N ARG A 167 -3.08 -16.74 14.57
CA ARG A 167 -3.68 -17.89 15.30
C ARG A 167 -5.19 -17.77 15.44
N GLN A 168 -5.66 -16.59 15.81
CA GLN A 168 -7.09 -16.32 15.89
C GLN A 168 -7.76 -16.44 14.52
N LEU A 169 -7.10 -15.96 13.47
CA LEU A 169 -7.64 -16.11 12.12
C LEU A 169 -7.65 -17.56 11.66
N ASP A 170 -6.59 -18.33 11.93
CA ASP A 170 -6.51 -19.77 11.64
C ASP A 170 -7.66 -20.55 12.28
N GLU A 171 -7.97 -20.26 13.56
CA GLU A 171 -9.12 -20.84 14.26
C GLU A 171 -10.48 -20.38 13.69
N ALA A 172 -10.57 -19.12 13.24
CA ALA A 172 -11.77 -18.58 12.64
C ALA A 172 -12.06 -19.20 11.26
N LEU A 173 -11.04 -19.39 10.42
CA LEU A 173 -11.19 -19.98 9.09
C LEU A 173 -11.78 -21.40 9.15
N ALA A 174 -11.45 -22.17 10.19
CA ALA A 174 -12.00 -23.51 10.42
C ALA A 174 -13.52 -23.52 10.73
N GLN A 175 -14.13 -22.36 10.97
CA GLN A 175 -15.57 -22.20 11.22
C GLN A 175 -16.35 -21.73 9.98
N LEU A 176 -15.66 -21.44 8.87
CA LEU A 176 -16.33 -21.13 7.61
C LEU A 176 -17.09 -22.36 7.12
N GLU A 177 -18.20 -22.12 6.45
CA GLU A 177 -18.99 -23.18 5.82
C GLU A 177 -18.50 -23.52 4.43
N PHE A 178 -17.84 -22.55 3.79
CA PHE A 178 -17.26 -22.75 2.48
C PHE A 178 -16.09 -21.81 2.24
N MET A 179 -14.97 -22.34 1.76
CA MET A 179 -13.81 -21.54 1.42
C MET A 179 -13.19 -22.00 0.10
N VAL A 180 -12.88 -21.02 -0.75
CA VAL A 180 -12.18 -21.22 -2.02
C VAL A 180 -10.87 -20.46 -1.99
N SER A 181 -9.79 -21.11 -2.42
CA SER A 181 -8.49 -20.49 -2.57
C SER A 181 -7.96 -20.60 -4.00
N LEU A 182 -7.70 -19.47 -4.64
CA LEU A 182 -6.90 -19.41 -5.86
C LEU A 182 -5.44 -19.20 -5.46
N ASP A 183 -4.67 -20.28 -5.38
CA ASP A 183 -3.27 -20.23 -4.93
C ASP A 183 -2.48 -21.43 -5.49
N PRO A 184 -1.20 -21.25 -5.85
CA PRO A 184 -0.36 -22.36 -6.31
C PRO A 184 0.12 -23.29 -5.17
N TYR A 185 -0.08 -22.92 -3.90
CA TYR A 185 0.43 -23.67 -2.75
C TYR A 185 -0.64 -24.08 -1.73
N LEU A 186 -0.41 -25.25 -1.12
CA LEU A 186 -0.94 -25.56 0.20
C LEU A 186 -0.16 -24.76 1.24
N ASN A 187 -0.85 -23.88 1.96
CA ASN A 187 -0.28 -22.99 2.97
C ASN A 187 -1.20 -22.91 4.20
N GLU A 188 -0.81 -22.12 5.19
CA GLU A 188 -1.52 -21.99 6.48
C GLU A 188 -2.97 -21.52 6.33
N THR A 189 -3.27 -20.74 5.30
CA THR A 189 -4.63 -20.31 4.96
C THR A 189 -5.32 -21.35 4.07
N THR A 190 -4.69 -21.76 2.97
CA THR A 190 -5.38 -22.56 1.93
C THR A 190 -5.71 -23.97 2.40
N ARG A 191 -5.06 -24.47 3.46
CA ARG A 191 -5.44 -25.74 4.11
C ARG A 191 -6.87 -25.78 4.66
N HIS A 192 -7.50 -24.62 4.85
CA HIS A 192 -8.89 -24.51 5.28
C HIS A 192 -9.88 -24.48 4.11
N ALA A 193 -9.40 -24.38 2.87
CA ALA A 193 -10.27 -24.30 1.70
C ALA A 193 -10.87 -25.65 1.34
N ASP A 194 -12.16 -25.64 1.01
CA ASP A 194 -12.86 -26.79 0.42
C ASP A 194 -12.40 -27.02 -1.03
N ILE A 195 -12.06 -25.94 -1.73
CA ILE A 195 -11.59 -25.97 -3.11
C ILE A 195 -10.34 -25.09 -3.26
N ILE A 196 -9.29 -25.66 -3.83
CA ILE A 196 -8.08 -24.94 -4.22
C ILE A 196 -7.97 -24.97 -5.75
N LEU A 197 -7.87 -23.78 -6.35
CA LEU A 197 -7.78 -23.57 -7.79
C LEU A 197 -6.38 -23.04 -8.13
N PRO A 198 -5.45 -23.89 -8.59
CA PRO A 198 -4.10 -23.45 -8.92
C PRO A 198 -4.07 -22.74 -10.29
N PRO A 199 -3.66 -21.46 -10.35
CA PRO A 199 -3.43 -20.80 -11.63
C PRO A 199 -2.09 -21.25 -12.25
N THR A 200 -1.88 -20.93 -13.52
CA THR A 200 -0.56 -21.00 -14.17
C THR A 200 0.53 -20.24 -13.40
N SER A 201 1.77 -20.68 -13.50
CA SER A 201 2.95 -20.02 -12.92
C SER A 201 3.21 -18.64 -13.55
N PRO A 202 3.82 -17.68 -12.82
CA PRO A 202 4.24 -16.37 -13.38
C PRO A 202 5.18 -16.43 -14.58
N LEU A 203 5.77 -17.59 -14.88
CA LEU A 203 6.63 -17.80 -16.05
C LEU A 203 5.88 -18.40 -17.26
N GLU A 204 4.62 -18.76 -17.09
CA GLU A 204 3.76 -19.43 -18.07
C GLU A 204 2.70 -18.50 -18.68
N HIS A 205 2.71 -17.22 -18.29
CA HIS A 205 1.81 -16.20 -18.83
C HIS A 205 2.54 -14.86 -19.00
N ASP A 206 1.91 -13.95 -19.74
CA ASP A 206 2.45 -12.62 -19.97
C ASP A 206 2.35 -11.73 -18.73
N HIS A 207 3.15 -10.65 -18.71
CA HIS A 207 3.12 -9.70 -17.60
C HIS A 207 3.45 -8.26 -18.05
N TYR A 208 2.52 -7.35 -17.74
CA TYR A 208 2.71 -5.91 -17.75
C TYR A 208 2.48 -5.35 -16.33
N ASP A 209 3.43 -4.55 -15.85
CA ASP A 209 3.50 -4.16 -14.45
C ASP A 209 2.71 -2.87 -14.12
N LEU A 210 1.40 -2.98 -13.99
CA LEU A 210 0.53 -1.84 -13.66
C LEU A 210 0.92 -1.14 -12.33
N GLY A 211 1.31 -1.93 -11.33
CA GLY A 211 1.55 -1.45 -9.96
C GLY A 211 2.89 -0.73 -9.80
N PHE A 212 3.99 -1.33 -10.24
CA PHE A 212 5.31 -0.73 -10.06
C PHE A 212 5.57 0.41 -11.04
N HIS A 213 4.90 0.48 -12.20
CA HIS A 213 4.93 1.69 -13.04
C HIS A 213 4.35 2.93 -12.32
N THR A 214 3.46 2.76 -11.34
CA THR A 214 2.96 3.87 -10.50
C THR A 214 3.96 4.30 -9.41
N ASN A 215 4.92 3.43 -9.08
CA ASN A 215 5.93 3.68 -8.04
C ASN A 215 7.35 3.83 -8.61
N ALA A 216 7.48 3.94 -9.93
CA ALA A 216 8.76 4.02 -10.61
C ALA A 216 9.44 5.39 -10.42
N ILE A 217 10.75 5.44 -10.61
CA ILE A 217 11.55 6.68 -10.57
C ILE A 217 11.67 7.37 -11.93
N ARG A 218 11.17 6.72 -12.98
CA ARG A 218 11.07 7.19 -14.36
C ARG A 218 9.79 6.62 -14.97
N ASN A 219 9.27 7.28 -16.01
CA ASN A 219 8.16 6.72 -16.75
C ASN A 219 8.71 5.67 -17.71
N THR A 220 8.28 4.42 -17.56
CA THR A 220 8.71 3.32 -18.40
C THR A 220 7.52 2.44 -18.75
N ALA A 221 7.66 1.63 -19.80
CA ALA A 221 6.70 0.59 -20.14
C ALA A 221 7.46 -0.67 -20.57
N ARG A 222 7.05 -1.82 -20.05
CA ARG A 222 7.64 -3.11 -20.46
C ARG A 222 6.59 -4.21 -20.40
N TYR A 223 6.55 -5.00 -21.45
CA TYR A 223 5.74 -6.21 -21.53
C TYR A 223 6.68 -7.42 -21.56
N ASN A 224 6.37 -8.43 -20.75
CA ASN A 224 7.13 -9.67 -20.70
C ASN A 224 6.26 -10.77 -21.29
N GLU A 225 6.80 -11.49 -22.28
CA GLU A 225 6.16 -12.68 -22.82
C GLU A 225 6.30 -13.87 -21.85
N PRO A 226 5.41 -14.87 -21.94
CA PRO A 226 5.59 -16.15 -21.26
C PRO A 226 6.94 -16.77 -21.63
N VAL A 227 7.63 -17.32 -20.64
CA VAL A 227 8.88 -18.06 -20.84
C VAL A 227 8.61 -19.53 -21.17
N PHE A 228 7.53 -20.08 -20.60
CA PHE A 228 7.13 -21.47 -20.78
C PHE A 228 5.70 -21.56 -21.31
N THR A 229 5.42 -22.63 -22.07
CA THR A 229 4.05 -22.97 -22.45
C THR A 229 3.32 -23.53 -21.22
N PRO A 230 2.12 -23.04 -20.90
CA PRO A 230 1.33 -23.59 -19.80
C PRO A 230 0.95 -25.06 -20.07
N PRO A 231 0.91 -25.93 -19.04
CA PRO A 231 0.44 -27.30 -19.18
C PRO A 231 -0.96 -27.39 -19.80
N ALA A 232 -1.24 -28.47 -20.54
CA ALA A 232 -2.57 -28.67 -21.12
C ALA A 232 -3.65 -28.71 -20.03
N GLY A 233 -4.68 -27.85 -20.17
CA GLY A 233 -5.80 -27.76 -19.24
C GLY A 233 -5.57 -26.89 -18.00
N SER A 234 -4.38 -26.28 -17.83
CA SER A 234 -4.21 -25.23 -16.82
C SER A 234 -4.91 -23.95 -17.25
N LEU A 235 -5.38 -23.17 -16.27
CA LEU A 235 -6.03 -21.88 -16.48
C LEU A 235 -5.22 -20.77 -15.83
N HIS A 236 -5.24 -19.59 -16.44
CA HIS A 236 -4.73 -18.37 -15.83
C HIS A 236 -5.68 -17.89 -14.71
N ASP A 237 -5.16 -17.03 -13.83
CA ASP A 237 -5.93 -16.42 -12.75
C ASP A 237 -7.16 -15.66 -13.26
N TRP A 238 -7.00 -14.86 -14.32
CA TRP A 238 -8.08 -14.09 -14.93
C TRP A 238 -9.16 -14.98 -15.58
N GLU A 239 -8.78 -16.14 -16.13
CA GLU A 239 -9.74 -17.11 -16.67
C GLU A 239 -10.56 -17.71 -15.54
N ILE A 240 -9.90 -18.17 -14.46
CA ILE A 240 -10.58 -18.74 -13.29
C ILE A 240 -11.56 -17.72 -12.69
N PHE A 241 -11.11 -16.49 -12.43
CA PHE A 241 -11.96 -15.45 -11.85
C PHE A 241 -13.13 -15.08 -12.76
N GLY A 242 -12.89 -14.87 -14.06
CA GLY A 242 -13.96 -14.52 -15.00
C GLY A 242 -15.01 -15.62 -15.13
N GLU A 243 -14.56 -16.86 -15.25
CA GLU A 243 -15.43 -18.04 -15.39
C GLU A 243 -16.22 -18.34 -14.12
N LEU A 244 -15.63 -18.17 -12.92
CA LEU A 244 -16.36 -18.24 -11.66
C LEU A 244 -17.39 -17.12 -11.54
N GLY A 245 -17.01 -15.89 -11.86
CA GLY A 245 -17.90 -14.73 -11.87
C GLY A 245 -19.11 -14.95 -12.77
N ASN A 246 -18.91 -15.49 -13.98
CA ASN A 246 -19.98 -15.82 -14.91
C ASN A 246 -20.93 -16.92 -14.42
N ARG A 247 -20.41 -17.96 -13.74
CA ARG A 247 -21.24 -19.00 -13.13
C ARG A 247 -22.09 -18.44 -11.99
N VAL A 248 -21.52 -17.59 -11.14
CA VAL A 248 -22.25 -16.91 -10.07
C VAL A 248 -23.31 -15.98 -10.65
N ALA A 249 -22.97 -15.18 -11.67
CA ALA A 249 -23.92 -14.32 -12.36
C ALA A 249 -25.12 -15.10 -12.90
N LEU A 250 -24.87 -16.23 -13.59
CA LEU A 250 -25.92 -17.10 -14.11
C LEU A 250 -26.85 -17.62 -13.00
N LEU A 251 -26.30 -18.08 -11.87
CA LEU A 251 -27.09 -18.55 -10.72
C LEU A 251 -27.93 -17.44 -10.08
N LEU A 252 -27.48 -16.19 -10.18
CA LEU A 252 -28.19 -15.00 -9.69
C LEU A 252 -29.14 -14.40 -10.72
N GLY A 253 -29.26 -14.98 -11.93
CA GLY A 253 -30.06 -14.42 -13.02
C GLY A 253 -29.50 -13.12 -13.61
N LEU A 254 -28.19 -12.91 -13.47
CA LEU A 254 -27.46 -11.77 -14.03
C LEU A 254 -26.80 -12.15 -15.36
N GLU A 255 -26.57 -11.16 -16.21
CA GLU A 255 -25.86 -11.36 -17.48
C GLU A 255 -24.38 -11.70 -17.26
N SER A 256 -23.91 -12.73 -17.98
CA SER A 256 -22.48 -13.05 -18.04
C SER A 256 -21.71 -12.02 -18.87
N GLN A 257 -20.45 -11.77 -18.51
CA GLN A 257 -19.56 -10.92 -19.27
C GLN A 257 -18.51 -11.76 -20.03
N PRO A 258 -18.11 -11.37 -21.25
CA PRO A 258 -17.01 -12.03 -21.93
C PRO A 258 -15.74 -11.98 -21.09
N VAL A 259 -15.09 -13.12 -20.90
CA VAL A 259 -13.78 -13.17 -20.23
C VAL A 259 -12.73 -12.65 -21.21
N GLN A 260 -12.22 -11.44 -20.96
CA GLN A 260 -11.25 -10.76 -21.83
C GLN A 260 -9.83 -11.02 -21.34
N PRO A 261 -8.90 -11.36 -22.25
CA PRO A 261 -7.51 -11.56 -21.87
C PRO A 261 -6.84 -10.22 -21.49
N PRO A 262 -6.05 -10.16 -20.40
CA PRO A 262 -5.45 -8.92 -19.91
C PRO A 262 -4.64 -8.14 -20.95
N TRP A 263 -3.91 -8.84 -21.83
CA TRP A 263 -3.11 -8.19 -22.86
C TRP A 263 -3.92 -7.28 -23.80
N GLN A 264 -5.20 -7.58 -24.05
CA GLN A 264 -6.06 -6.70 -24.87
C GLN A 264 -6.35 -5.38 -24.15
N ILE A 265 -6.63 -5.47 -22.85
CA ILE A 265 -6.88 -4.30 -22.00
C ILE A 265 -5.62 -3.44 -21.90
N ILE A 266 -4.45 -4.08 -21.73
CA ILE A 266 -3.16 -3.39 -21.68
C ILE A 266 -2.83 -2.72 -23.01
N ASP A 267 -3.00 -3.41 -24.14
CA ASP A 267 -2.72 -2.84 -25.47
C ASP A 267 -3.59 -1.61 -25.74
N ALA A 268 -4.89 -1.71 -25.47
CA ALA A 268 -5.81 -0.60 -25.58
C ALA A 268 -5.40 0.56 -24.63
N GLY A 269 -5.01 0.24 -23.40
CA GLY A 269 -4.52 1.21 -22.42
C GLY A 269 -3.25 1.94 -22.89
N LEU A 270 -2.31 1.25 -23.52
CA LEU A 270 -1.10 1.85 -24.10
C LEU A 270 -1.42 2.80 -25.25
N GLN A 271 -2.33 2.38 -26.14
CA GLN A 271 -2.72 3.14 -27.32
C GLN A 271 -3.58 4.36 -27.01
N MET A 272 -4.34 4.35 -25.91
CA MET A 272 -5.15 5.47 -25.46
C MET A 272 -4.48 6.32 -24.38
N GLY A 273 -3.38 5.84 -23.82
CA GLY A 273 -2.69 6.43 -22.68
C GLY A 273 -1.98 7.77 -22.98
N PRO A 274 -1.30 8.33 -21.97
CA PRO A 274 -0.64 9.64 -22.07
C PRO A 274 0.43 9.74 -23.17
N TYR A 275 0.94 8.60 -23.64
CA TYR A 275 2.03 8.51 -24.62
C TYR A 275 1.57 7.99 -25.99
N ARG A 276 0.26 8.04 -26.29
CA ARG A 276 -0.31 7.58 -27.56
C ARG A 276 0.37 8.18 -28.80
N GLU A 277 0.82 9.44 -28.72
CA GLU A 277 1.51 10.14 -29.82
C GLU A 277 2.89 9.57 -30.11
N GLN A 278 3.47 8.81 -29.17
CA GLN A 278 4.71 8.06 -29.35
C GLN A 278 4.47 6.67 -29.95
N GLY A 279 3.22 6.32 -30.28
CA GLY A 279 2.87 5.06 -30.94
C GLY A 279 3.00 3.83 -30.04
N LEU A 280 2.87 3.97 -28.72
CA LEU A 280 2.95 2.82 -27.80
C LEU A 280 1.84 1.81 -28.03
N SER A 281 2.23 0.55 -28.13
CA SER A 281 1.37 -0.63 -28.22
C SER A 281 2.13 -1.84 -27.67
N LEU A 282 1.45 -2.97 -27.47
CA LEU A 282 2.14 -4.23 -27.18
C LEU A 282 3.09 -4.65 -28.30
N ALA A 283 2.77 -4.37 -29.57
CA ALA A 283 3.68 -4.63 -30.69
C ALA A 283 5.00 -3.86 -30.52
N THR A 284 4.92 -2.57 -30.21
CA THR A 284 6.10 -1.73 -29.92
C THR A 284 6.91 -2.27 -28.73
N LEU A 285 6.24 -2.74 -27.66
CA LEU A 285 6.94 -3.30 -26.50
C LEU A 285 7.59 -4.66 -26.80
N ARG A 286 7.00 -5.48 -27.66
CA ARG A 286 7.60 -6.75 -28.14
C ARG A 286 8.86 -6.51 -28.96
N GLU A 287 8.87 -5.47 -29.80
CA GLU A 287 10.06 -5.03 -30.54
C GLU A 287 11.15 -4.45 -29.62
N ASN A 288 10.79 -4.07 -28.38
CA ASN A 288 11.68 -3.49 -27.38
C ASN A 288 11.65 -4.31 -26.07
N PRO A 289 12.20 -5.54 -26.04
CA PRO A 289 12.04 -6.48 -24.91
C PRO A 289 12.67 -5.99 -23.59
N SER A 290 13.60 -5.03 -23.65
CA SER A 290 14.17 -4.35 -22.47
C SER A 290 13.25 -3.26 -21.90
N GLY A 291 12.13 -2.97 -22.56
CA GLY A 291 11.21 -1.89 -22.26
C GLY A 291 11.58 -0.58 -22.96
N VAL A 292 10.66 0.38 -22.89
CA VAL A 292 10.80 1.74 -23.42
C VAL A 292 10.92 2.72 -22.26
N ASP A 293 11.90 3.62 -22.31
CA ASP A 293 12.01 4.77 -21.40
C ASP A 293 11.21 5.94 -21.97
N LEU A 294 10.17 6.35 -21.25
CA LEU A 294 9.25 7.42 -21.63
C LEU A 294 9.67 8.76 -21.04
N GLY A 295 10.83 8.80 -20.38
CA GLY A 295 11.46 10.01 -19.87
C GLY A 295 11.37 10.14 -18.35
N PRO A 296 11.99 11.20 -17.82
CA PRO A 296 11.95 11.50 -16.40
C PRO A 296 10.54 11.87 -15.94
N LEU A 297 10.32 11.79 -14.63
CA LEU A 297 9.11 12.32 -14.01
C LEU A 297 9.07 13.84 -14.17
N GLN A 298 7.88 14.39 -14.42
CA GLN A 298 7.65 15.83 -14.58
C GLN A 298 6.58 16.29 -13.58
N PRO A 299 6.58 17.56 -13.14
CA PRO A 299 5.46 18.13 -12.40
C PRO A 299 4.13 17.96 -13.13
N GLN A 300 3.07 17.60 -12.41
CA GLN A 300 1.74 17.35 -12.97
C GLN A 300 0.61 18.10 -12.25
N LEU A 301 0.91 18.78 -11.15
CA LEU A 301 -0.05 19.56 -10.38
C LEU A 301 -0.09 21.01 -10.89
N PRO A 302 -1.27 21.66 -10.85
CA PRO A 302 -2.52 21.19 -10.27
C PRO A 302 -3.37 20.31 -11.21
N ALA A 303 -2.99 20.16 -12.49
CA ALA A 303 -3.85 19.56 -13.52
C ALA A 303 -4.37 18.18 -13.11
N ARG A 304 -3.50 17.35 -12.51
CA ARG A 304 -3.83 16.00 -12.07
C ARG A 304 -4.56 15.89 -10.72
N LEU A 305 -4.79 17.01 -10.01
CA LEU A 305 -5.61 16.98 -8.80
C LEU A 305 -7.05 16.57 -9.14
N ARG A 306 -7.59 15.61 -8.40
CA ARG A 306 -8.98 15.11 -8.58
C ARG A 306 -10.00 15.86 -7.73
N THR A 307 -9.55 16.79 -6.88
CA THR A 307 -10.44 17.71 -6.16
C THR A 307 -11.14 18.64 -7.15
N ARG A 308 -12.43 18.90 -6.95
CA ARG A 308 -13.26 19.70 -7.88
C ARG A 308 -12.70 21.11 -8.10
N ASP A 309 -12.11 21.69 -7.06
CA ASP A 309 -11.51 23.02 -7.04
C ASP A 309 -10.00 23.02 -7.34
N LYS A 310 -9.40 21.85 -7.61
CA LYS A 310 -7.96 21.68 -7.82
C LYS A 310 -7.12 22.22 -6.65
N LEU A 311 -7.64 22.13 -5.43
CA LEU A 311 -6.94 22.49 -4.21
C LEU A 311 -6.51 21.25 -3.42
N ILE A 312 -5.33 21.36 -2.80
CA ILE A 312 -4.79 20.46 -1.79
C ILE A 312 -5.25 20.98 -0.43
N ARG A 313 -6.10 20.21 0.25
CA ARG A 313 -6.58 20.53 1.60
C ARG A 313 -5.63 19.91 2.62
N CYS A 314 -4.84 20.73 3.29
CA CYS A 314 -3.89 20.26 4.30
C CYS A 314 -4.57 19.89 5.62
N ASN A 315 -5.67 20.55 5.99
CA ASN A 315 -6.40 20.34 7.25
C ASN A 315 -7.42 19.19 7.17
N THR A 316 -6.98 18.01 6.73
CA THR A 316 -7.83 16.82 6.64
C THR A 316 -8.29 16.39 8.04
N PRO A 317 -9.61 16.30 8.31
CA PRO A 317 -10.14 16.06 9.66
C PRO A 317 -9.68 14.74 10.29
N GLU A 318 -9.61 13.66 9.51
CA GLU A 318 -9.36 12.32 10.04
C GLU A 318 -7.93 12.18 10.62
N PRO A 319 -6.85 12.57 9.91
CA PRO A 319 -5.52 12.65 10.52
C PRO A 319 -5.43 13.67 11.67
N LEU A 320 -6.13 14.81 11.58
CA LEU A 320 -6.11 15.82 12.65
C LEU A 320 -6.71 15.31 13.95
N ALA A 321 -7.81 14.53 13.88
CA ALA A 321 -8.43 13.90 15.04
C ALA A 321 -7.45 12.97 15.79
N ASP A 322 -6.51 12.35 15.07
CA ASP A 322 -5.50 11.46 15.64
C ASP A 322 -4.41 12.20 16.45
N LEU A 323 -4.23 13.52 16.26
CA LEU A 323 -3.24 14.30 17.03
C LEU A 323 -3.54 14.27 18.52
N GLN A 324 -4.81 14.42 18.91
CA GLN A 324 -5.21 14.37 20.33
C GLN A 324 -4.96 12.98 20.91
N ARG A 325 -5.31 11.93 20.16
CA ARG A 325 -5.06 10.54 20.56
C ARG A 325 -3.57 10.26 20.70
N LEU A 326 -2.73 10.79 19.80
CA LEU A 326 -1.28 10.67 19.89
C LEU A 326 -0.71 11.38 21.11
N HIS A 327 -1.14 12.61 21.35
CA HIS A 327 -0.70 13.39 22.51
C HIS A 327 -1.05 12.69 23.82
N HIS A 328 -2.28 12.16 23.92
CA HIS A 328 -2.69 11.37 25.07
C HIS A 328 -1.88 10.07 25.22
N GLU A 329 -1.61 9.34 24.14
CA GLU A 329 -0.83 8.09 24.20
C GLU A 329 0.61 8.35 24.67
N PHE A 330 1.21 9.48 24.28
CA PHE A 330 2.56 9.88 24.66
C PHE A 330 2.66 10.40 26.10
N SER A 331 1.57 10.88 26.70
CA SER A 331 1.57 11.24 28.12
C SER A 331 1.47 10.03 29.06
N GLN A 332 1.17 8.84 28.53
CA GLN A 332 1.08 7.62 29.34
C GLN A 332 2.46 7.00 29.58
N PRO A 333 2.79 6.64 30.84
CA PRO A 333 4.05 5.97 31.15
C PRO A 333 4.14 4.60 30.49
N ARG A 334 5.29 4.29 29.87
CA ARG A 334 5.61 2.96 29.33
C ARG A 334 6.82 2.41 30.07
N HIS A 335 6.57 1.59 31.09
CA HIS A 335 7.63 1.01 31.90
C HIS A 335 7.85 -0.47 31.58
N GLY A 336 9.11 -0.87 31.40
CA GLY A 336 9.53 -2.28 31.38
C GLY A 336 9.13 -3.12 30.16
N LEU A 337 8.49 -2.53 29.15
CA LEU A 337 8.08 -3.23 27.92
C LEU A 337 9.09 -3.05 26.79
N LEU A 338 9.28 -4.11 26.00
CA LEU A 338 10.02 -4.06 24.74
C LEU A 338 9.05 -3.87 23.57
N LYS A 339 9.51 -3.16 22.53
CA LYS A 339 8.75 -3.00 21.28
C LYS A 339 9.23 -4.04 20.26
N LEU A 340 8.33 -4.90 19.81
CA LEU A 340 8.62 -5.85 18.75
C LEU A 340 8.55 -5.15 17.38
N ILE A 341 9.56 -5.35 16.56
CA ILE A 341 9.63 -4.82 15.19
C ILE A 341 9.87 -5.99 14.24
N GLY A 342 8.97 -6.15 13.26
CA GLY A 342 9.13 -7.13 12.20
C GLY A 342 10.28 -6.77 11.26
N ARG A 343 11.06 -7.77 10.84
CA ARG A 343 12.21 -7.61 9.94
C ARG A 343 11.97 -8.36 8.62
N ARG A 344 12.34 -7.75 7.49
CA ARG A 344 12.41 -8.41 6.19
C ARG A 344 13.78 -9.04 5.97
N HIS A 345 13.83 -10.14 5.24
CA HIS A 345 15.08 -10.82 4.88
C HIS A 345 15.21 -10.92 3.36
N VAL A 346 16.35 -10.54 2.79
CA VAL A 346 16.58 -10.46 1.32
C VAL A 346 16.43 -11.79 0.56
N ARG A 347 16.38 -12.91 1.28
CA ARG A 347 16.21 -14.28 0.73
C ARG A 347 14.79 -14.82 0.89
N SER A 348 13.85 -14.02 1.34
CA SER A 348 12.45 -14.40 1.48
C SER A 348 11.57 -13.26 1.01
N ASN A 349 10.51 -13.59 0.28
CA ASN A 349 9.44 -12.65 -0.01
C ASN A 349 8.15 -13.20 0.62
N ASN A 350 7.71 -12.53 1.69
CA ASN A 350 6.54 -12.93 2.49
C ASN A 350 6.54 -14.45 2.76
N SER A 351 5.41 -15.10 2.50
CA SER A 351 5.16 -16.52 2.78
C SER A 351 5.20 -17.43 1.54
N TRP A 352 5.64 -16.99 0.36
CA TRP A 352 5.52 -17.83 -0.85
C TRP A 352 6.86 -18.43 -1.34
N MET A 353 7.99 -17.88 -0.92
CA MET A 353 9.32 -18.36 -1.34
C MET A 353 9.90 -19.48 -0.46
N HIS A 354 9.17 -19.96 0.54
CA HIS A 354 9.67 -20.94 1.51
C HIS A 354 9.88 -22.34 0.91
N ASN A 355 9.17 -22.67 -0.18
CA ASN A 355 9.31 -23.95 -0.87
C ASN A 355 10.52 -24.01 -1.81
N TYR A 356 11.21 -22.90 -2.05
CA TYR A 356 12.36 -22.87 -2.95
C TYR A 356 13.67 -23.12 -2.20
N HIS A 357 14.17 -24.36 -2.26
CA HIS A 357 15.32 -24.84 -1.49
C HIS A 357 16.55 -23.91 -1.55
N ARG A 358 16.88 -23.35 -2.72
CA ARG A 358 18.04 -22.44 -2.84
C ARG A 358 17.87 -21.15 -2.05
N LEU A 359 16.65 -20.68 -1.83
CA LEU A 359 16.36 -19.50 -0.99
C LEU A 359 16.31 -19.89 0.49
N VAL A 360 15.76 -21.05 0.86
CA VAL A 360 15.64 -21.46 2.27
C VAL A 360 16.87 -22.12 2.90
N LYS A 361 17.75 -22.76 2.12
CA LYS A 361 18.95 -23.42 2.66
C LYS A 361 19.85 -22.47 3.46
N GLY A 362 20.56 -23.03 4.45
CA GLY A 362 21.55 -22.35 5.27
C GLY A 362 21.13 -22.28 6.74
N ARG A 363 21.75 -21.36 7.50
CA ARG A 363 21.40 -21.10 8.90
C ARG A 363 19.97 -20.58 9.01
N ASP A 364 19.34 -20.90 10.14
CA ASP A 364 18.05 -20.31 10.50
C ASP A 364 18.17 -18.77 10.58
N ARG A 365 17.11 -18.10 10.15
CA ARG A 365 16.99 -16.66 10.04
C ARG A 365 15.83 -16.11 10.86
N CYS A 366 14.99 -16.97 11.42
CA CYS A 366 13.96 -16.59 12.38
C CYS A 366 14.61 -16.33 13.76
N SER A 367 15.43 -15.28 13.84
CA SER A 367 16.09 -14.87 15.07
C SER A 367 15.49 -13.61 15.66
N LEU A 368 15.40 -13.58 16.99
CA LEU A 368 15.13 -12.37 17.74
C LEU A 368 16.44 -11.60 17.92
N LEU A 369 16.46 -10.33 17.52
CA LEU A 369 17.56 -9.42 17.81
C LEU A 369 17.19 -8.55 19.00
N MET A 370 18.05 -8.49 20.00
CA MET A 370 17.88 -7.70 21.22
C MET A 370 19.20 -7.00 21.55
N HIS A 371 19.12 -5.80 22.14
CA HIS A 371 20.32 -5.11 22.60
C HIS A 371 21.00 -5.94 23.72
N PRO A 372 22.33 -6.08 23.75
CA PRO A 372 23.01 -6.86 24.78
C PRO A 372 22.69 -6.39 26.21
N ASP A 373 22.48 -5.09 26.40
CA ASP A 373 22.15 -4.54 27.73
C ASP A 373 20.74 -4.93 28.16
N ASP A 374 19.76 -4.88 27.25
CA ASP A 374 18.39 -5.34 27.52
C ASP A 374 18.36 -6.84 27.86
N MET A 375 19.21 -7.63 27.18
CA MET A 375 19.35 -9.06 27.42
C MET A 375 19.89 -9.34 28.83
N ARG A 376 20.96 -8.64 29.25
CA ARG A 376 21.56 -8.83 30.59
C ARG A 376 20.62 -8.48 31.74
N HIS A 377 19.65 -7.60 31.53
CA HIS A 377 18.68 -7.21 32.56
C HIS A 377 17.44 -8.12 32.62
N ARG A 378 17.37 -9.16 31.78
CA ARG A 378 16.19 -10.03 31.62
C ARG A 378 16.46 -11.52 31.85
N ASP A 379 17.67 -11.88 32.30
CA ASP A 379 18.04 -13.25 32.70
C ASP A 379 17.43 -13.66 34.06
#